data_AF-A0A3Q2FX91-F1
#
_entry.id   AF-A0A3Q2FX91-F1
#
_cell.length_a   1.000
_cell.length_b   1.000
_cell.length_c   1.000
_cell.angle_alpha   90.00
_cell.angle_beta   90.00
_cell.angle_gamma   90.00
#
_symmetry.space_group_name_H-M   'P 1'
#
loop_
_entity.id
_entity.type
_entity.pdbx_description
1 polymer ?
#
loop_
_entity_poly.entity_id
_entity_poly.type
_entity_poly.pdbx_seq_one_letter_code
_entity_poly.pdbx_strand_id
1 'polypeptide(L)'
;MDALSIVADEVALEGLEGITLPSLWIRLEDRKPKFPLKLDDCTKGFIWRSLASNAELSFYELPVERQDVELFDRFINIDPETGFEIKHKFIPEKMNIYPASIIPENKDGIQGSCVFFKERKDVTKHVRCKSLTPLVSIQEAMEKYGRKLVVVASQALRFRTLIGSGTDPDLKLSNESFCLLERIGRGRWQGELQSDLHTTLFKIDPRTMHYFRKSLVKHDLITMQSYIRRLTTGQQQHTILLLLKRFHVNRRSKNDILLEQVSDFLQQLPNQFCPVDYLKKQLVSISMCIVLFMFYYHLECS
;
A
#
# COMPACT_ATOMS: atom_id res chain seq x y z
N MET A 1 -1.48 -17.86 6.69
CA MET A 1 -1.70 -17.02 7.89
C MET A 1 -3.11 -17.32 8.36
N ASP A 2 -3.31 -17.66 9.64
CA ASP A 2 -4.65 -17.90 10.20
C ASP A 2 -5.44 -16.58 10.32
N ALA A 3 -6.73 -16.67 10.63
CA ALA A 3 -7.61 -15.52 10.69
C ALA A 3 -7.17 -14.44 11.70
N LEU A 4 -6.69 -14.83 12.88
CA LEU A 4 -6.32 -13.87 13.93
C LEU A 4 -5.00 -13.19 13.63
N SER A 5 -4.04 -13.94 13.07
CA SER A 5 -2.80 -13.36 12.55
C SER A 5 -3.08 -12.38 11.42
N ILE A 6 -4.05 -12.66 10.53
CA ILE A 6 -4.48 -11.70 9.49
C ILE A 6 -5.02 -10.42 10.11
N VAL A 7 -5.88 -10.53 11.13
CA VAL A 7 -6.42 -9.34 11.82
C VAL A 7 -5.29 -8.47 12.40
N ALA A 8 -4.33 -9.09 13.10
CA ALA A 8 -3.20 -8.35 13.66
C ALA A 8 -2.31 -7.71 12.58
N ASP A 9 -2.10 -8.42 11.46
CA ASP A 9 -1.38 -7.91 10.29
C ASP A 9 -2.09 -6.69 9.66
N GLU A 10 -3.42 -6.75 9.51
CA GLU A 10 -4.22 -5.62 9.00
C GLU A 10 -4.16 -4.41 9.93
N VAL A 11 -4.17 -4.60 11.26
CA VAL A 11 -3.97 -3.51 12.23
C VAL A 11 -2.57 -2.91 12.11
N ALA A 12 -1.55 -3.75 11.94
CA ALA A 12 -0.16 -3.32 11.84
C ALA A 12 0.13 -2.53 10.55
N LEU A 13 -0.49 -2.89 9.43
CA LEU A 13 -0.40 -2.18 8.16
C LEU A 13 -0.98 -0.76 8.17
N GLU A 14 -1.80 -0.44 9.17
CA GLU A 14 -2.41 0.88 9.33
C GLU A 14 -1.54 1.83 10.15
N GLY A 15 -0.33 1.37 10.47
CA GLY A 15 0.76 2.16 11.00
C GLY A 15 0.48 2.78 12.36
N LEU A 16 1.24 3.84 12.68
CA LEU A 16 1.12 4.49 13.99
C LEU A 16 -0.25 5.18 14.21
N GLU A 17 -0.91 5.60 13.13
CA GLU A 17 -2.26 6.16 13.17
C GLU A 17 -3.34 5.18 13.63
N GLY A 18 -3.08 3.87 13.49
CA GLY A 18 -4.04 2.82 13.81
C GLY A 18 -5.26 2.78 12.90
N ILE A 19 -6.12 1.81 13.19
CA ILE A 19 -7.35 1.54 12.43
C ILE A 19 -8.58 1.58 13.33
N THR A 20 -9.67 2.16 12.83
CA THR A 20 -10.98 2.09 13.49
C THR A 20 -11.63 0.73 13.24
N LEU A 21 -12.51 0.26 14.13
CA LEU A 21 -13.18 -1.03 13.92
C LEU A 21 -13.97 -1.09 12.60
N PRO A 22 -14.75 -0.07 12.19
CA PRO A 22 -15.41 -0.09 10.88
C PRO A 22 -14.42 -0.22 9.71
N SER A 23 -13.31 0.52 9.74
CA SER A 23 -12.29 0.43 8.69
C SER A 23 -11.60 -0.94 8.67
N LEU A 24 -11.44 -1.59 9.82
CA LEU A 24 -10.90 -2.95 9.90
C LEU A 24 -11.81 -3.95 9.18
N TRP A 25 -13.13 -3.83 9.32
CA TRP A 25 -14.09 -4.67 8.60
C TRP A 25 -13.96 -4.48 7.08
N ILE A 26 -13.92 -3.23 6.63
CA ILE A 26 -13.73 -2.89 5.21
C ILE A 26 -12.44 -3.52 4.65
N ARG A 27 -11.33 -3.42 5.39
CA ARG A 27 -10.03 -4.00 4.99
C ARG A 27 -10.08 -5.53 4.93
N LEU A 28 -10.70 -6.18 5.91
CA LEU A 28 -10.81 -7.63 5.95
C LEU A 28 -11.71 -8.17 4.83
N GLU A 29 -12.77 -7.45 4.45
CA GLU A 29 -13.66 -7.84 3.35
C GLU A 29 -12.98 -7.78 1.98
N ASP A 30 -12.17 -6.75 1.71
CA ASP A 30 -11.48 -6.56 0.43
C ASP A 30 -10.11 -7.27 0.33
N ARG A 31 -9.67 -7.90 1.41
CA ARG A 31 -8.34 -8.52 1.50
C ARG A 31 -8.10 -9.58 0.41
N LYS A 32 -6.86 -9.66 -0.10
CA LYS A 32 -6.41 -10.69 -1.05
C LYS A 32 -5.15 -11.42 -0.52
N PRO A 33 -5.13 -12.73 -0.24
CA PRO A 33 -6.23 -13.69 -0.33
C PRO A 33 -7.40 -13.34 0.60
N LYS A 34 -8.59 -13.82 0.22
CA LYS A 34 -9.85 -13.57 0.94
C LYS A 34 -9.71 -13.96 2.42
N PHE A 35 -10.25 -13.12 3.29
CA PHE A 35 -10.34 -13.44 4.72
C PHE A 35 -11.17 -14.72 4.93
N PRO A 36 -10.68 -15.69 5.74
CA PRO A 36 -11.27 -17.03 5.79
C PRO A 36 -12.59 -17.11 6.57
N LEU A 37 -12.98 -16.07 7.31
CA LEU A 37 -14.22 -16.03 8.10
C LEU A 37 -15.21 -15.03 7.51
N LYS A 38 -16.52 -15.28 7.71
CA LYS A 38 -17.58 -14.32 7.39
C LYS A 38 -17.65 -13.25 8.49
N LEU A 39 -17.73 -11.97 8.15
CA LEU A 39 -17.81 -10.89 9.14
C LEU A 39 -19.23 -10.66 9.69
N ASP A 40 -19.85 -11.72 10.20
CA ASP A 40 -21.07 -11.61 11.02
C ASP A 40 -20.74 -11.11 12.45
N ASP A 41 -21.79 -10.80 13.22
CA ASP A 41 -21.63 -10.21 14.56
C ASP A 41 -20.91 -11.14 15.53
N CYS A 42 -21.14 -12.46 15.42
CA CYS A 42 -20.41 -13.46 16.20
C CYS A 42 -18.91 -13.42 15.91
N THR A 43 -18.54 -13.36 14.63
CA THR A 43 -17.15 -13.29 14.18
C THR A 43 -16.51 -11.96 14.57
N LYS A 44 -17.22 -10.82 14.43
CA LYS A 44 -16.73 -9.52 14.90
C LYS A 44 -16.49 -9.51 16.41
N GLY A 45 -17.37 -10.13 17.19
CA GLY A 45 -17.17 -10.32 18.63
C GLY A 45 -15.97 -11.21 18.96
N PHE A 46 -15.73 -12.26 18.18
CA PHE A 46 -14.54 -13.11 18.30
C PHE A 46 -13.25 -12.35 17.97
N ILE A 47 -13.25 -11.59 16.87
CA ILE A 47 -12.13 -10.74 16.46
C ILE A 47 -11.85 -9.69 17.55
N TRP A 48 -12.88 -9.04 18.09
CA TRP A 48 -12.74 -8.08 19.19
C TRP A 48 -12.04 -8.68 20.40
N ARG A 49 -12.45 -9.88 20.84
CA ARG A 49 -11.78 -10.58 21.95
C ARG A 49 -10.31 -10.85 21.62
N SER A 50 -10.01 -11.27 20.40
CA SER A 50 -8.62 -11.48 19.97
C SER A 50 -7.80 -10.18 19.98
N LEU A 51 -8.37 -9.06 19.52
CA LEU A 51 -7.72 -7.76 19.54
C LEU A 51 -7.43 -7.31 20.98
N ALA A 52 -8.46 -7.38 21.83
CA ALA A 52 -8.37 -7.02 23.23
C ALA A 52 -7.37 -7.92 23.97
N SER A 53 -7.29 -9.21 23.67
CA SER A 53 -6.32 -10.12 24.32
C SER A 53 -4.89 -10.08 23.75
N ASN A 54 -4.61 -9.29 22.72
CA ASN A 54 -3.28 -9.23 22.11
C ASN A 54 -2.38 -8.17 22.76
N ALA A 55 -1.33 -8.60 23.47
CA ALA A 55 -0.39 -7.73 24.16
C ALA A 55 0.36 -6.72 23.25
N GLU A 56 0.52 -7.05 21.97
CA GLU A 56 1.17 -6.18 20.98
C GLU A 56 0.24 -5.10 20.41
N LEU A 57 -1.04 -5.07 20.81
CA LEU A 57 -2.02 -4.08 20.37
C LEU A 57 -2.43 -3.16 21.52
N SER A 58 -2.56 -1.88 21.23
CA SER A 58 -3.04 -0.85 22.17
C SER A 58 -4.24 -0.12 21.58
N PHE A 59 -5.07 0.46 22.45
CA PHE A 59 -6.31 1.12 22.08
C PHE A 59 -6.24 2.60 22.44
N TYR A 60 -6.56 3.46 21.47
CA TYR A 60 -6.54 4.90 21.67
C TYR A 60 -7.86 5.53 21.27
N GLU A 61 -8.27 6.55 22.00
CA GLU A 61 -9.38 7.44 21.65
C GLU A 61 -8.81 8.68 20.96
N LEU A 62 -9.23 8.91 19.72
CA LEU A 62 -8.91 10.11 18.95
C LEU A 62 -9.72 11.33 19.44
N PRO A 63 -9.19 12.56 19.31
CA PRO A 63 -9.94 13.77 19.67
C PRO A 63 -11.18 13.99 18.79
N VAL A 64 -11.13 13.54 17.54
CA VAL A 64 -12.19 13.69 16.53
C VAL A 64 -12.45 12.32 15.88
N GLU A 65 -13.70 12.08 15.48
CA GLU A 65 -14.04 10.88 14.72
C GLU A 65 -13.29 10.83 13.39
N ARG A 66 -12.73 9.65 13.08
CA ARG A 66 -12.11 9.41 11.78
C ARG A 66 -13.13 8.77 10.84
N GLN A 67 -13.22 9.30 9.62
CA GLN A 67 -14.04 8.71 8.57
C GLN A 67 -13.53 7.31 8.19
N ASP A 68 -14.43 6.49 7.66
CA ASP A 68 -14.08 5.13 7.25
C ASP A 68 -13.19 5.13 6.01
N VAL A 69 -12.33 4.12 5.91
CA VAL A 69 -11.45 3.98 4.74
C VAL A 69 -12.25 3.71 3.48
N GLU A 70 -12.00 4.51 2.45
CA GLU A 70 -12.54 4.25 1.12
C GLU A 70 -11.53 3.50 0.27
N LEU A 71 -11.83 2.23 0.00
CA LEU A 71 -11.02 1.42 -0.90
C LEU A 71 -11.31 1.81 -2.35
N PHE A 72 -10.27 1.77 -3.18
CA PHE A 72 -10.38 1.97 -4.61
C PHE A 72 -9.46 0.97 -5.30
N ASP A 73 -9.90 0.48 -6.46
CA ASP A 73 -9.06 -0.36 -7.31
C ASP A 73 -8.49 0.49 -8.44
N ARG A 74 -7.17 0.77 -8.36
CA ARG A 74 -6.44 1.53 -9.38
C ARG A 74 -6.45 0.83 -10.75
N PHE A 75 -6.61 -0.49 -10.75
CA PHE A 75 -6.42 -1.32 -11.94
C PHE A 75 -7.73 -1.75 -12.61
N ILE A 76 -8.89 -1.39 -12.06
CA ILE A 76 -10.20 -1.85 -12.57
C ILE A 76 -10.48 -1.39 -14.00
N ASN A 77 -9.99 -0.20 -14.34
CA ASN A 77 -10.25 0.45 -15.62
C ASN A 77 -8.97 0.57 -16.45
N ILE A 78 -8.03 -0.36 -16.32
CA ILE A 78 -6.92 -0.43 -17.26
C ILE A 78 -7.37 -1.24 -18.47
N ASP A 79 -7.35 -0.61 -19.63
CA ASP A 79 -7.57 -1.26 -20.90
C ASP A 79 -6.53 -2.39 -21.09
N PRO A 80 -6.97 -3.65 -21.20
CA PRO A 80 -6.06 -4.79 -21.30
C PRO A 80 -5.28 -4.85 -22.62
N GLU A 81 -5.73 -4.17 -23.67
CA GLU A 81 -5.05 -4.10 -24.97
C GLU A 81 -4.07 -2.92 -25.03
N THR A 82 -4.44 -1.78 -24.46
CA THR A 82 -3.63 -0.56 -24.55
C THR A 82 -2.80 -0.25 -23.31
N GLY A 83 -3.08 -0.91 -22.19
CA GLY A 83 -2.44 -0.68 -20.89
C GLY A 83 -2.75 0.70 -20.29
N PHE A 84 -3.74 1.43 -20.83
CA PHE A 84 -4.12 2.77 -20.35
C PHE A 84 -5.29 2.73 -19.38
N GLU A 85 -5.25 3.62 -18.38
CA GLU A 85 -6.45 3.96 -17.60
C GLU A 85 -7.55 4.54 -18.53
N ILE A 86 -8.65 3.80 -18.68
CA ILE A 86 -9.90 4.24 -19.27
C ILE A 86 -10.42 5.37 -18.37
N LYS A 87 -10.62 6.56 -18.96
CA LYS A 87 -10.98 7.79 -18.24
C LYS A 87 -12.09 7.54 -17.20
N HIS A 88 -11.77 7.68 -15.92
CA HIS A 88 -12.80 7.93 -14.93
C HIS A 88 -13.28 9.38 -15.05
N LYS A 89 -14.61 9.57 -15.05
CA LYS A 89 -15.19 10.83 -14.55
C LYS A 89 -14.76 10.96 -13.10
N PHE A 90 -13.96 11.98 -12.81
CA PHE A 90 -13.76 12.59 -11.50
C PHE A 90 -13.67 11.58 -10.33
N ILE A 91 -12.46 11.15 -9.96
CA ILE A 91 -12.24 10.77 -8.55
C ILE A 91 -12.14 12.12 -7.83
N PRO A 92 -13.17 12.57 -7.07
CA PRO A 92 -13.06 13.81 -6.31
C PRO A 92 -11.79 13.76 -5.46
N GLU A 93 -11.21 14.92 -5.15
CA GLU A 93 -10.09 15.01 -4.19
C GLU A 93 -10.52 14.31 -2.90
N LYS A 94 -10.13 13.04 -2.77
CA LYS A 94 -10.56 12.21 -1.64
C LYS A 94 -9.99 12.86 -0.41
N MET A 95 -10.84 13.11 0.57
CA MET A 95 -10.40 13.60 1.87
C MET A 95 -9.31 12.66 2.39
N ASN A 96 -8.10 13.17 2.56
CA ASN A 96 -6.99 12.36 3.02
C ASN A 96 -7.18 12.08 4.52
N ILE A 97 -7.84 10.96 4.83
CA ILE A 97 -8.08 10.51 6.21
C ILE A 97 -6.81 10.09 6.96
N TYR A 98 -5.66 10.03 6.27
CA TYR A 98 -4.33 9.74 6.80
C TYR A 98 -3.31 10.81 6.37
N PRO A 99 -3.38 12.04 6.92
CA PRO A 99 -2.41 13.07 6.63
C PRO A 99 -1.01 12.64 7.08
N ALA A 100 0.01 12.96 6.28
CA ALA A 100 1.39 12.69 6.70
C ALA A 100 1.78 13.68 7.81
N SER A 101 2.19 13.14 8.95
CA SER A 101 2.72 13.89 10.08
C SER A 101 3.77 13.02 10.77
N ILE A 102 5.01 13.15 10.30
CA ILE A 102 6.14 12.39 10.82
C ILE A 102 6.38 12.84 12.26
N ILE A 103 6.33 11.90 13.19
CA ILE A 103 6.64 12.22 14.59
C ILE A 103 8.15 12.46 14.74
N PRO A 104 8.56 13.42 15.58
CA PRO A 104 9.97 13.61 15.88
C PRO A 104 10.53 12.42 16.67
N GLU A 105 11.86 12.30 16.67
CA GLU A 105 12.55 11.36 17.53
C GLU A 105 12.09 11.52 18.99
N ASN A 106 11.83 10.40 19.62
CA ASN A 106 11.35 10.33 21.00
C ASN A 106 12.14 9.28 21.77
N LYS A 107 12.15 9.42 23.09
CA LYS A 107 12.90 8.55 24.01
C LYS A 107 12.44 7.08 23.93
N ASP A 108 11.20 6.85 23.51
CA ASP A 108 10.60 5.53 23.40
C ASP A 108 10.94 4.84 22.06
N GLY A 109 11.67 5.51 21.17
CA GLY A 109 12.07 4.98 19.86
C GLY A 109 10.90 4.71 18.91
N ILE A 110 9.73 5.33 19.15
CA ILE A 110 8.55 5.16 18.29
C ILE A 110 8.79 5.90 16.98
N GLN A 111 8.54 5.22 15.87
CA GLN A 111 8.62 5.78 14.52
C GLN A 111 7.25 5.68 13.85
N GLY A 112 6.95 6.64 12.97
CA GLY A 112 5.76 6.58 12.13
C GLY A 112 5.10 7.93 11.90
N SER A 113 4.01 7.89 11.14
CA SER A 113 3.19 9.07 10.87
C SER A 113 1.95 9.03 11.75
N CYS A 114 1.66 10.09 12.49
CA CYS A 114 0.40 10.22 13.24
C CYS A 114 0.12 11.68 13.64
N VAL A 115 -1.00 12.23 13.13
CA VAL A 115 -1.42 13.61 13.38
C VAL A 115 -1.75 13.86 14.85
N PHE A 116 -2.47 12.94 15.49
CA PHE A 116 -2.94 13.07 16.87
C PHE A 116 -2.07 12.29 17.86
N PHE A 117 -0.76 12.16 17.58
CA PHE A 117 0.12 11.32 18.40
C PHE A 117 0.15 11.75 19.86
N LYS A 118 0.10 13.05 20.13
CA LYS A 118 0.13 13.62 21.49
C LYS A 118 -1.26 13.81 22.10
N GLU A 119 -2.28 13.97 21.25
CA GLU A 119 -3.64 14.32 21.62
C GLU A 119 -4.53 13.11 21.88
N ARG A 120 -4.20 11.96 21.28
CA ARG A 120 -4.94 10.71 21.49
C ARG A 120 -4.78 10.21 22.93
N LYS A 121 -5.86 9.67 23.50
CA LYS A 121 -5.86 9.13 24.87
C LYS A 121 -5.70 7.62 24.83
N ASP A 122 -4.76 7.08 25.59
CA ASP A 122 -4.65 5.62 25.77
C ASP A 122 -5.82 5.11 26.62
N VAL A 123 -6.67 4.29 26.01
CA VAL A 123 -7.84 3.67 26.65
C VAL A 123 -7.68 2.16 26.77
N THR A 124 -6.48 1.61 26.57
CA THR A 124 -6.19 0.18 26.64
C THR A 124 -6.65 -0.42 27.96
N LYS A 125 -6.46 0.30 29.08
CA LYS A 125 -6.87 -0.13 30.43
C LYS A 125 -8.40 -0.16 30.63
N HIS A 126 -9.16 0.55 29.80
CA HIS A 126 -10.62 0.46 29.80
C HIS A 126 -11.11 -0.71 28.94
N VAL A 127 -10.36 -1.06 27.91
CA VAL A 127 -10.69 -2.17 27.00
C VAL A 127 -10.33 -3.53 27.61
N ARG A 128 -9.21 -3.63 28.33
CA ARG A 128 -8.73 -4.88 28.92
C ARG A 128 -8.01 -4.68 30.25
N CYS A 129 -8.00 -5.73 31.06
CA CYS A 129 -7.19 -5.79 32.28
C CYS A 129 -5.74 -6.22 32.00
N LYS A 130 -4.90 -6.21 33.04
CA LYS A 130 -3.48 -6.59 32.93
C LYS A 130 -3.26 -8.06 32.50
N SER A 131 -4.21 -8.96 32.78
CA SER A 131 -4.16 -10.37 32.34
C SER A 131 -4.66 -10.56 30.90
N LEU A 132 -4.78 -9.48 30.11
CA LEU A 132 -5.24 -9.50 28.71
C LEU A 132 -6.67 -10.03 28.53
N THR A 133 -7.49 -9.93 29.58
CA THR A 133 -8.92 -10.27 29.51
C THR A 133 -9.71 -9.03 29.09
N PRO A 134 -10.59 -9.12 28.07
CA PRO A 134 -11.45 -8.02 27.66
C PRO A 134 -12.39 -7.61 28.82
N LEU A 135 -12.52 -6.31 29.06
CA LEU A 135 -13.41 -5.74 30.08
C LEU A 135 -14.75 -5.27 29.53
N VAL A 136 -14.78 -4.96 28.23
CA VAL A 136 -15.97 -4.50 27.52
C VAL A 136 -16.18 -5.33 26.27
N SER A 137 -17.43 -5.50 25.88
CA SER A 137 -17.85 -6.05 24.60
C SER A 137 -17.56 -5.08 23.45
N ILE A 138 -17.60 -5.59 22.21
CA ILE A 138 -17.50 -4.76 21.02
C ILE A 138 -18.61 -3.71 20.96
N GLN A 139 -19.82 -4.07 21.40
CA GLN A 139 -20.98 -3.18 21.37
C GLN A 139 -20.79 -2.01 22.33
N GLU A 140 -20.42 -2.28 23.58
CA GLU A 140 -20.12 -1.23 24.58
C GLU A 140 -18.96 -0.33 24.14
N ALA A 141 -17.92 -0.90 23.53
CA ALA A 141 -16.81 -0.12 22.99
C ALA A 141 -17.25 0.81 21.84
N MET A 142 -18.11 0.32 20.94
CA MET A 142 -18.65 1.09 19.83
C MET A 142 -19.63 2.17 20.30
N GLU A 143 -20.47 1.89 21.30
CA GLU A 143 -21.38 2.88 21.89
C GLU A 143 -20.61 4.00 22.60
N LYS A 144 -19.53 3.66 23.29
CA LYS A 144 -18.74 4.64 24.06
C LYS A 144 -17.83 5.49 23.19
N TYR A 145 -17.12 4.87 22.24
CA TYR A 145 -16.03 5.52 21.50
C TYR A 145 -16.33 5.71 20.01
N GLY A 146 -17.23 4.90 19.44
CA GLY A 146 -17.58 4.94 18.02
C GLY A 146 -16.36 4.95 17.11
N ARG A 147 -16.33 5.92 16.19
CA ARG A 147 -15.25 6.11 15.20
C ARG A 147 -14.02 6.83 15.76
N LYS A 148 -13.98 7.14 17.07
CA LYS A 148 -12.79 7.66 17.74
C LYS A 148 -11.87 6.55 18.24
N LEU A 149 -12.37 5.33 18.40
CA LEU A 149 -11.56 4.20 18.84
C LEU A 149 -10.66 3.72 17.70
N VAL A 150 -9.35 3.76 17.92
CA VAL A 150 -8.37 3.15 17.03
C VAL A 150 -7.56 2.08 17.74
N VAL A 151 -7.29 1.00 17.03
CA VAL A 151 -6.37 -0.05 17.45
C VAL A 151 -5.02 0.20 16.77
N VAL A 152 -3.95 0.19 17.56
CA VAL A 152 -2.59 0.49 17.10
C VAL A 152 -1.68 -0.66 17.49
N ALA A 153 -0.96 -1.21 16.52
CA ALA A 153 0.07 -2.21 16.76
C ALA A 153 1.35 -1.61 17.35
N SER A 154 2.06 -2.39 18.15
CA SER A 154 3.37 -2.06 18.71
C SER A 154 4.37 -1.69 17.61
N GLN A 155 5.40 -0.92 17.95
CA GLN A 155 6.48 -0.59 17.01
C GLN A 155 7.09 -1.86 16.40
N ALA A 156 7.34 -2.88 17.22
CA ALA A 156 7.91 -4.15 16.78
C ALA A 156 6.98 -4.91 15.82
N LEU A 157 5.68 -4.99 16.13
CA LEU A 157 4.71 -5.67 15.28
C LEU A 157 4.54 -4.95 13.93
N ARG A 158 4.47 -3.61 13.93
CA ARG A 158 4.44 -2.81 12.70
C ARG A 158 5.69 -3.03 11.86
N PHE A 159 6.86 -2.95 12.48
CA PHE A 159 8.13 -3.16 11.80
C PHE A 159 8.19 -4.56 11.15
N ARG A 160 7.97 -5.63 11.93
CA ARG A 160 7.95 -7.03 11.45
C ARG A 160 6.97 -7.24 10.31
N THR A 161 5.80 -6.63 10.41
CA THR A 161 4.76 -6.68 9.37
C THR A 161 5.28 -6.09 8.05
N LEU A 162 5.91 -4.92 8.09
CA LEU A 162 6.39 -4.21 6.91
C LEU A 162 7.60 -4.87 6.25
N ILE A 163 8.57 -5.35 7.05
CA ILE A 163 9.81 -5.94 6.51
C ILE A 163 9.61 -7.38 6.01
N GLY A 164 8.57 -8.08 6.48
CA GLY A 164 8.34 -9.49 6.18
C GLY A 164 9.31 -10.44 6.87
N SER A 165 9.12 -11.75 6.69
CA SER A 165 9.88 -12.79 7.39
C SER A 165 11.29 -13.04 6.86
N GLY A 166 11.62 -12.52 5.67
CA GLY A 166 12.90 -12.77 5.00
C GLY A 166 13.95 -11.68 5.19
N THR A 167 13.68 -10.69 6.04
CA THR A 167 14.53 -9.51 6.24
C THR A 167 15.09 -9.48 7.66
N ASP A 168 16.27 -8.88 7.83
CA ASP A 168 16.91 -8.67 9.13
C ASP A 168 15.98 -7.92 10.12
N PRO A 169 15.57 -8.55 11.23
CA PRO A 169 14.75 -7.91 12.27
C PRO A 169 15.44 -6.74 12.98
N ASP A 170 16.77 -6.66 12.94
CA ASP A 170 17.56 -5.61 13.59
C ASP A 170 17.85 -4.41 12.65
N LEU A 171 17.31 -4.44 11.43
CA LEU A 171 17.45 -3.37 10.46
C LEU A 171 16.96 -2.03 11.02
N LYS A 172 17.82 -1.01 10.96
CA LYS A 172 17.47 0.35 11.37
C LYS A 172 17.16 1.23 10.17
N LEU A 173 15.94 1.76 10.13
CA LEU A 173 15.50 2.75 9.15
C LEU A 173 15.43 4.13 9.79
N SER A 174 15.71 5.18 9.01
CA SER A 174 15.42 6.55 9.45
C SER A 174 13.92 6.72 9.66
N ASN A 175 13.51 7.71 10.47
CA ASN A 175 12.10 7.98 10.73
C ASN A 175 11.33 8.21 9.42
N GLU A 176 11.90 8.96 8.49
CA GLU A 176 11.28 9.29 7.21
C GLU A 176 11.16 8.07 6.30
N SER A 177 12.21 7.25 6.24
CA SER A 177 12.19 6.00 5.46
C SER A 177 11.15 5.03 6.03
N PHE A 178 11.06 4.92 7.36
CA PHE A 178 10.05 4.09 8.01
C PHE A 178 8.64 4.63 7.78
N CYS A 179 8.40 5.94 7.91
CA CYS A 179 7.10 6.55 7.61
C CYS A 179 6.68 6.32 6.16
N LEU A 180 7.62 6.43 5.22
CA LEU A 180 7.38 6.11 3.82
C LEU A 180 7.00 4.64 3.65
N LEU A 181 7.71 3.73 4.32
CA LEU A 181 7.43 2.30 4.29
C LEU A 181 6.03 1.99 4.85
N GLU A 182 5.62 2.60 5.97
CA GLU A 182 4.27 2.46 6.50
C GLU A 182 3.21 2.91 5.49
N ARG A 183 3.46 4.05 4.83
CA ARG A 183 2.53 4.60 3.84
C ARG A 183 2.38 3.66 2.65
N ILE A 184 3.49 3.12 2.13
CA ILE A 184 3.47 2.11 1.06
C ILE A 184 2.74 0.85 1.53
N GLY A 185 2.97 0.41 2.78
CA GLY A 185 2.33 -0.76 3.37
C GLY A 185 0.81 -0.64 3.47
N ARG A 186 0.31 0.54 3.85
CA ARG A 186 -1.13 0.83 3.91
C ARG A 186 -1.83 0.61 2.55
N GLY A 187 -1.10 0.81 1.44
CA GLY A 187 -1.56 0.59 0.07
C GLY A 187 -1.73 -0.87 -0.34
N ARG A 188 -1.19 -1.84 0.43
CA ARG A 188 -1.32 -3.29 0.16
C ARG A 188 -1.02 -3.63 -1.31
N TRP A 189 -1.91 -4.34 -2.01
CA TRP A 189 -1.79 -4.71 -3.43
C TRP A 189 -2.08 -3.56 -4.42
N GLN A 190 -2.61 -2.44 -3.93
CA GLN A 190 -2.83 -1.23 -4.75
C GLN A 190 -1.55 -0.40 -4.87
N GLY A 191 -0.66 -0.50 -3.88
CA GLY A 191 0.58 0.26 -3.82
C GLY A 191 0.36 1.77 -3.72
N GLU A 192 1.46 2.52 -3.77
CA GLU A 192 1.45 3.97 -3.75
C GLU A 192 2.29 4.51 -4.92
N LEU A 193 1.83 5.58 -5.56
CA LEU A 193 2.61 6.22 -6.63
C LEU A 193 3.63 7.16 -6.01
N GLN A 194 4.88 7.09 -6.49
CA GLN A 194 5.93 8.03 -6.07
C GLN A 194 5.51 9.49 -6.29
N SER A 195 4.77 9.77 -7.38
CA SER A 195 4.21 11.09 -7.66
C SER A 195 3.34 11.61 -6.51
N ASP A 196 2.41 10.79 -6.03
CA ASP A 196 1.40 11.20 -5.05
C ASP A 196 2.02 11.31 -3.64
N LEU A 197 3.01 10.45 -3.36
CA LEU A 197 3.77 10.47 -2.10
C LEU A 197 4.53 11.77 -1.91
N HIS A 198 5.29 12.24 -2.91
CA HIS A 198 6.11 13.43 -2.75
C HIS A 198 5.32 14.74 -2.89
N THR A 199 4.32 14.82 -3.78
CA THR A 199 3.58 16.07 -4.01
C THR A 199 2.44 16.28 -3.02
N THR A 200 1.63 15.26 -2.76
CA THR A 200 0.38 15.39 -2.00
C THR A 200 0.57 15.07 -0.53
N LEU A 201 1.32 14.01 -0.21
CA LEU A 201 1.41 13.48 1.14
C LEU A 201 2.53 14.13 1.95
N PHE A 202 3.78 13.89 1.58
CA PHE A 202 4.93 14.37 2.34
C PHE A 202 5.34 15.81 1.98
N LYS A 203 4.91 16.31 0.81
CA LYS A 203 5.28 17.65 0.29
C LYS A 203 6.80 17.88 0.30
N ILE A 204 7.55 16.86 -0.13
CA ILE A 204 9.01 16.86 -0.21
C ILE A 204 9.46 16.92 -1.66
N ASP A 205 10.67 17.42 -1.89
CA ASP A 205 11.24 17.46 -3.23
C ASP A 205 11.58 16.03 -3.74
N PRO A 206 11.65 15.83 -5.06
CA PRO A 206 11.94 14.52 -5.65
C PRO A 206 13.28 13.90 -5.24
N ARG A 207 14.30 14.71 -4.94
CA ARG A 207 15.63 14.21 -4.54
C ARG A 207 15.57 13.61 -3.15
N THR A 208 14.90 14.29 -2.22
CA THR A 208 14.66 13.78 -0.86
C THR A 208 13.82 12.51 -0.89
N MET A 209 12.74 12.48 -1.69
CA MET A 209 11.94 11.27 -1.88
C MET A 209 12.77 10.10 -2.44
N HIS A 210 13.63 10.37 -3.42
CA HIS A 210 14.54 9.36 -3.96
C HIS A 210 15.48 8.81 -2.89
N TYR A 211 16.01 9.66 -2.00
CA TYR A 211 16.89 9.25 -0.92
C TYR A 211 16.19 8.31 0.07
N PHE A 212 15.00 8.68 0.57
CA PHE A 212 14.23 7.81 1.46
C PHE A 212 13.89 6.48 0.79
N ARG A 213 13.45 6.52 -0.47
CA ARG A 213 13.17 5.32 -1.25
C ARG A 213 14.41 4.43 -1.44
N LYS A 214 15.58 5.03 -1.71
CA LYS A 214 16.83 4.30 -1.96
C LYS A 214 17.20 3.39 -0.78
N SER A 215 16.98 3.84 0.45
CA SER A 215 17.18 3.00 1.64
C SER A 215 16.26 1.78 1.64
N LEU A 216 14.98 1.96 1.32
CA LEU A 216 14.00 0.86 1.28
C LEU A 216 14.30 -0.16 0.17
N VAL A 217 14.78 0.30 -0.99
CA VAL A 217 15.20 -0.58 -2.10
C VAL A 217 16.48 -1.33 -1.75
N LYS A 218 17.46 -0.67 -1.11
CA LYS A 218 18.72 -1.30 -0.70
C LYS A 218 18.50 -2.50 0.22
N HIS A 219 17.51 -2.40 1.12
CA HIS A 219 17.15 -3.47 2.05
C HIS A 219 16.03 -4.37 1.52
N ASP A 220 15.69 -4.24 0.22
CA ASP A 220 14.72 -5.10 -0.47
C ASP A 220 13.35 -5.16 0.22
N LEU A 221 12.89 -4.01 0.75
CA LEU A 221 11.61 -3.89 1.45
C LEU A 221 10.45 -3.57 0.51
N ILE A 222 10.77 -2.95 -0.63
CA ILE A 222 9.80 -2.48 -1.61
C ILE A 222 10.22 -2.88 -3.02
N THR A 223 9.23 -3.04 -3.89
CA THR A 223 9.41 -3.22 -5.33
C THR A 223 8.98 -1.96 -6.07
N MET A 224 9.58 -1.76 -7.25
CA MET A 224 9.32 -0.60 -8.10
C MET A 224 8.87 -1.08 -9.47
N GLN A 225 7.78 -0.52 -9.96
CA GLN A 225 7.27 -0.80 -11.30
C GLN A 225 6.99 0.51 -12.03
N SER A 226 7.32 0.56 -13.32
CA SER A 226 7.00 1.71 -14.15
C SER A 226 5.48 1.85 -14.25
N TYR A 227 4.97 3.06 -14.04
CA TYR A 227 3.55 3.35 -14.11
C TYR A 227 3.30 4.62 -14.91
N ILE A 228 2.33 4.57 -15.83
CA ILE A 228 1.93 5.71 -16.64
C ILE A 228 0.48 6.02 -16.32
N ARG A 229 0.22 7.19 -15.75
CA ARG A 229 -1.16 7.68 -15.53
C ARG A 229 -1.50 8.76 -16.52
N ARG A 230 -2.77 8.84 -16.92
CA ARG A 230 -3.26 9.94 -17.75
C ARG A 230 -3.91 11.00 -16.88
N LEU A 231 -3.41 12.23 -16.96
CA LEU A 231 -3.97 13.36 -16.24
C LEU A 231 -5.28 13.83 -16.89
N THR A 232 -6.07 14.60 -16.15
CA THR A 232 -7.33 15.21 -16.62
C THR A 232 -7.11 16.11 -17.85
N THR A 233 -5.93 16.73 -17.94
CA THR A 233 -5.46 17.52 -19.09
C THR A 233 -5.21 16.67 -20.34
N GLY A 234 -5.27 15.34 -20.24
CA GLY A 234 -4.97 14.39 -21.30
C GLY A 234 -3.49 14.03 -21.42
N GLN A 235 -2.60 14.75 -20.71
CA GLN A 235 -1.16 14.48 -20.67
C GLN A 235 -0.86 13.16 -19.95
N GLN A 236 0.21 12.49 -20.38
CA GLN A 236 0.72 11.30 -19.71
C GLN A 236 1.75 11.70 -18.67
N GLN A 237 1.62 11.16 -17.46
CA GLN A 237 2.59 11.32 -16.39
C GLN A 237 3.24 9.97 -16.12
N HIS A 238 4.56 9.93 -16.28
CA HIS A 238 5.39 8.79 -15.89
C HIS A 238 5.71 8.89 -14.40
N THR A 239 5.49 7.80 -13.70
CA THR A 239 5.73 7.68 -12.26
C THR A 239 6.12 6.24 -11.93
N ILE A 240 6.41 5.98 -10.65
CA ILE A 240 6.80 4.65 -10.18
C ILE A 240 5.73 4.19 -9.21
N LEU A 241 5.18 3.00 -9.46
CA LEU A 241 4.36 2.28 -8.50
C LEU A 241 5.28 1.59 -7.49
N LEU A 242 5.09 1.95 -6.22
CA LEU A 242 5.81 1.37 -5.08
C LEU A 242 4.89 0.41 -4.35
N LEU A 243 5.38 -0.80 -4.10
CA LEU A 243 4.67 -1.85 -3.36
C LEU A 243 5.60 -2.41 -2.30
N LEU A 244 5.07 -2.78 -1.13
CA LEU A 244 5.83 -3.65 -0.23
C LEU A 244 6.17 -4.95 -0.95
N LYS A 245 7.37 -5.47 -0.72
CA LYS A 245 7.85 -6.70 -1.38
C LYS A 245 6.88 -7.87 -1.20
N ARG A 246 6.31 -8.03 0.00
CA ARG A 246 5.33 -9.10 0.30
C ARG A 246 3.99 -8.96 -0.43
N PHE A 247 3.67 -7.77 -0.95
CA PHE A 247 2.46 -7.49 -1.74
C PHE A 247 2.77 -7.29 -3.22
N HIS A 248 4.00 -7.62 -3.64
CA HIS A 248 4.39 -7.48 -5.04
C HIS A 248 3.46 -8.29 -5.94
N VAL A 249 2.92 -7.60 -6.93
CA VAL A 249 2.16 -8.18 -8.04
C VAL A 249 2.75 -7.54 -9.29
N ASN A 250 3.19 -8.35 -10.24
CA ASN A 250 3.66 -7.84 -11.52
C ASN A 250 2.47 -7.22 -12.27
N ARG A 251 2.52 -5.90 -12.46
CA ARG A 251 1.53 -5.10 -13.18
C ARG A 251 2.11 -4.86 -14.58
N ARG A 252 1.61 -5.63 -15.56
CA ARG A 252 2.01 -5.46 -16.97
C ARG A 252 1.78 -4.01 -17.39
N SER A 253 2.84 -3.35 -17.81
CA SER A 253 2.78 -2.02 -18.40
C SER A 253 2.32 -2.12 -19.86
N LYS A 254 1.89 -0.99 -20.42
CA LYS A 254 1.65 -0.86 -21.87
C LYS A 254 2.83 -1.37 -22.71
N ASN A 255 4.06 -1.07 -22.29
CA ASN A 255 5.23 -1.46 -23.05
C ASN A 255 5.45 -2.98 -23.00
N ASP A 256 5.09 -3.64 -21.89
CA ASP A 256 5.18 -5.09 -21.78
C ASP A 256 4.18 -5.77 -22.72
N ILE A 257 2.93 -5.25 -22.78
CA ILE A 257 1.89 -5.75 -23.69
C ILE A 257 2.31 -5.53 -25.14
N LEU A 258 2.82 -4.33 -25.48
CA LEU A 258 3.31 -4.05 -26.83
C LEU A 258 4.52 -4.92 -27.21
N LEU A 259 5.43 -5.17 -26.27
CA LEU A 259 6.60 -6.01 -26.52
C LEU A 259 6.18 -7.47 -26.74
N GLU A 260 5.22 -7.96 -25.97
CA GLU A 260 4.59 -9.28 -26.15
C GLU A 260 3.95 -9.39 -27.55
N GLN A 261 3.12 -8.42 -27.93
CA GLN A 261 2.52 -8.36 -29.27
C GLN A 261 3.55 -8.31 -30.40
N VAL A 262 4.63 -7.55 -30.23
CA VAL A 262 5.73 -7.51 -31.19
C VAL A 262 6.45 -8.86 -31.26
N SER A 263 6.71 -9.50 -30.12
CA SER A 263 7.35 -10.81 -30.07
C SER A 263 6.50 -11.86 -30.78
N ASP A 264 5.21 -11.93 -30.46
CA ASP A 264 4.25 -12.85 -31.09
C ASP A 264 4.17 -12.63 -32.61
N PHE A 265 4.17 -11.37 -33.05
CA PHE A 265 4.16 -11.03 -34.46
C PHE A 265 5.46 -11.45 -35.18
N LEU A 266 6.62 -11.19 -34.58
CA LEU A 266 7.91 -11.58 -35.16
C LEU A 266 8.05 -13.10 -35.23
N GLN A 267 7.57 -13.84 -34.23
CA GLN A 267 7.59 -15.32 -34.25
C GLN A 267 6.81 -15.91 -35.44
N GLN A 268 5.82 -15.20 -35.96
CA GLN A 268 5.05 -15.63 -37.15
C GLN A 268 5.79 -15.37 -38.47
N LEU A 269 6.87 -14.60 -38.47
CA LEU A 269 7.63 -14.25 -39.67
C LEU A 269 8.83 -15.19 -39.90
N PRO A 270 9.15 -15.50 -41.18
CA PRO A 270 10.37 -16.24 -41.50
C PRO A 270 11.59 -15.44 -41.03
N ASN A 271 12.52 -16.10 -40.34
CA ASN A 271 13.71 -15.53 -39.71
C ASN A 271 13.45 -14.57 -38.53
N GLN A 272 12.21 -14.49 -38.01
CA GLN A 272 11.85 -13.67 -36.84
C GLN A 272 12.24 -12.20 -36.96
N PHE A 273 12.31 -11.69 -38.18
CA PHE A 273 12.84 -10.37 -38.49
C PHE A 273 11.88 -9.58 -39.37
N CYS A 274 11.80 -8.27 -39.12
CA CYS A 274 10.94 -7.37 -39.86
C CYS A 274 11.50 -5.93 -39.86
N PRO A 275 11.43 -5.19 -40.98
CA PRO A 275 11.69 -3.75 -40.99
C PRO A 275 10.74 -2.99 -40.05
N VAL A 276 11.27 -2.01 -39.30
CA VAL A 276 10.51 -1.24 -38.30
C VAL A 276 9.29 -0.51 -38.90
N ASP A 277 9.38 -0.06 -40.16
CA ASP A 277 8.26 0.63 -40.82
C ASP A 277 7.09 -0.31 -41.14
N TYR A 278 7.36 -1.60 -41.35
CA TYR A 278 6.32 -2.61 -41.50
C TYR A 278 5.70 -2.96 -40.15
N LEU A 279 6.51 -3.03 -39.09
CA LEU A 279 6.07 -3.22 -37.72
C LEU A 279 5.12 -2.08 -37.26
N LYS A 280 5.48 -0.82 -37.54
CA LYS A 280 4.65 0.36 -37.23
C LYS A 280 3.32 0.39 -37.97
N LYS A 281 3.26 -0.17 -39.19
CA LYS A 281 2.01 -0.26 -39.97
C LYS A 281 1.04 -1.29 -39.39
N GLN A 282 1.55 -2.37 -38.82
CA GLN A 282 0.74 -3.43 -38.22
C GLN A 282 0.35 -3.12 -36.76
N LEU A 283 1.23 -2.46 -36.01
CA LEU A 283 1.03 -2.14 -34.60
C LEU A 283 0.92 -0.62 -34.42
N VAL A 284 -0.32 -0.12 -34.36
CA VAL A 284 -0.75 1.29 -34.42
C VAL A 284 -0.15 2.19 -33.32
N SER A 285 0.59 1.65 -32.35
CA SER A 285 1.07 2.39 -31.17
C SER A 285 2.52 2.07 -30.74
N ILE A 286 3.42 1.68 -31.64
CA ILE A 286 4.82 1.46 -31.26
C ILE A 286 5.56 2.79 -31.09
N SER A 287 5.93 3.10 -29.85
CA SER A 287 6.86 4.20 -29.56
C SER A 287 8.29 3.82 -29.96
N MET A 288 9.06 4.79 -30.47
CA MET A 288 10.44 4.61 -30.93
C MET A 288 11.37 4.06 -29.83
N CYS A 289 11.04 4.26 -28.55
CA CYS A 289 11.78 3.70 -27.42
C CYS A 289 11.69 2.16 -27.32
N ILE A 290 10.58 1.56 -27.73
CA ILE A 290 10.40 0.08 -27.71
C ILE A 290 11.31 -0.56 -28.76
N VAL A 291 11.45 0.08 -29.92
CA VAL A 291 12.33 -0.35 -31.00
C VAL A 291 13.80 -0.37 -30.53
N LEU A 292 14.25 0.66 -29.81
CA LEU A 292 15.60 0.73 -29.25
C LEU A 292 15.89 -0.38 -28.20
N PHE A 293 14.90 -0.73 -27.39
CA PHE A 293 15.05 -1.77 -26.36
C PHE A 293 15.24 -3.17 -26.96
N MET A 294 14.56 -3.45 -28.09
CA MET A 294 14.72 -4.72 -28.82
C MET A 294 16.11 -4.87 -29.45
N PHE A 295 16.71 -3.79 -29.94
CA PHE A 295 18.08 -3.81 -30.47
C PHE A 295 19.11 -4.10 -29.37
N TYR A 296 18.90 -3.59 -28.15
CA TYR A 296 19.81 -3.82 -27.02
C TYR A 296 19.80 -5.29 -26.56
N TYR A 297 18.62 -5.91 -26.46
CA TYR A 297 18.50 -7.33 -26.10
C TYR A 297 19.14 -8.28 -27.12
N HIS A 298 19.09 -7.92 -28.41
CA HIS A 298 19.73 -8.75 -29.45
C HIS A 298 21.26 -8.68 -29.39
N LEU A 299 21.83 -7.54 -28.99
CA LEU A 299 23.28 -7.34 -28.82
C LEU A 299 23.85 -8.03 -27.56
N GLU A 300 23.06 -8.22 -26.51
CA GLU A 300 23.52 -8.94 -25.30
C GLU A 300 23.41 -10.47 -25.42
N CYS A 301 22.64 -10.97 -26.39
CA CYS A 301 22.50 -12.40 -26.69
C CYS A 301 23.32 -12.87 -27.91
N SER A 302 24.24 -12.04 -28.42
CA SER A 302 25.16 -12.36 -29.52
C SER A 302 26.60 -12.51 -29.04
#